data_AF-A0AAV2RN89-F1
#
_entry.id   AF-A0AAV2RN89-F1
#
_cell.length_a   1.000
_cell.length_b   1.000
_cell.length_c   1.000
_cell.angle_alpha   90.00
_cell.angle_beta   90.00
_cell.angle_gamma   90.00
#
_symmetry.space_group_name_H-M   'P 1'
#
loop_
_entity.id
_entity.type
_entity.pdbx_description
1 polymer ?
#
loop_
_entity_poly.entity_id
_entity_poly.type
_entity_poly.pdbx_seq_one_letter_code
_entity_poly.pdbx_strand_id
1 'polypeptide(L)'
;MKEEISQTDNVRNKRKIYYQMKAQQRRCSDTLNCQYLWDAITTIRNHKQLPSFDRIRRYMSRTHNMEQDEVEKHLDDCANDNLIAVTRKVGQKGSKVGVEQEGFRLPTPPEEADRHDWYCFECHSGGEVICCSKCYRVFHPDCIPSQDQPFSEEPYVCTICKKRLHQRSEKKNRLNREELNNMLAFTVARLKERVIVNILERVITAPPSTKPGVYLTDRAVGSHQGMSGRSEQLSGAMASEPWRAQLLLHHQMDLNTLEQKTQDLRYKTIYDFEIDVLAIVHNVVIYHGVHSSIADMARQMLRDCQYDLIELDQCKDCYRMSNTKSDKYWFCKPCHPPHHLVYAKQKGFPYWPAKVIRIENEMYDVRFFGSQHQRAVIEKSHIRPISVNIHTLQVKRTSAWNKACEELKKHQEMLSSHPSDNVLATDSEHRQQHRNNITRILRFLDLPAN
;
A
#
# COMPACT_ATOMS: atom_id res chain seq x y z
N MET A 1 -7.51 13.30 -76.13
CA MET A 1 -7.73 11.84 -76.22
C MET A 1 -6.93 11.24 -75.08
N LYS A 2 -7.60 10.92 -73.97
CA LYS A 2 -8.27 9.63 -73.71
C LYS A 2 -7.23 8.54 -73.47
N GLU A 3 -7.01 8.21 -72.20
CA GLU A 3 -7.61 7.03 -71.55
C GLU A 3 -6.93 5.75 -72.05
N GLU A 4 -6.22 5.05 -71.16
CA GLU A 4 -6.83 3.87 -70.54
C GLU A 4 -6.01 3.33 -69.36
N ILE A 5 -6.78 2.74 -68.45
CA ILE A 5 -6.49 2.33 -67.09
C ILE A 5 -6.51 0.79 -67.06
N SER A 6 -5.55 0.16 -66.38
CA SER A 6 -5.78 -1.03 -65.54
C SER A 6 -4.63 -1.10 -64.51
N GLN A 7 -4.84 -0.88 -63.20
CA GLN A 7 -5.39 -1.81 -62.20
C GLN A 7 -4.71 -3.20 -62.32
N THR A 8 -3.94 -3.73 -61.36
CA THR A 8 -4.07 -3.73 -59.89
C THR A 8 -2.73 -4.14 -59.24
N ASP A 9 -2.36 -3.56 -58.09
CA ASP A 9 -1.92 -4.30 -56.88
C ASP A 9 -1.50 -3.34 -55.74
N ASN A 10 -2.53 -2.79 -55.12
CA ASN A 10 -2.79 -2.81 -53.68
C ASN A 10 -1.61 -3.12 -52.73
N VAL A 11 -0.63 -2.23 -52.58
CA VAL A 11 0.23 -2.19 -51.38
C VAL A 11 -0.16 -1.02 -50.49
N ARG A 12 -1.04 -1.35 -49.56
CA ARG A 12 -1.48 -0.60 -48.39
C ARG A 12 -0.44 0.40 -47.88
N ASN A 13 -0.82 1.66 -48.01
CA ASN A 13 -0.34 2.81 -47.26
C ASN A 13 -0.65 2.60 -45.76
N LYS A 14 0.17 1.81 -45.05
CA LYS A 14 0.18 1.76 -43.58
C LYS A 14 1.11 2.86 -43.08
N ARG A 15 0.52 4.00 -42.70
CA ARG A 15 1.15 4.99 -41.81
C ARG A 15 1.72 4.24 -40.60
N LYS A 16 3.04 4.09 -40.54
CA LYS A 16 3.74 3.64 -39.33
C LYS A 16 3.64 4.78 -38.32
N ILE A 17 2.67 4.67 -37.40
CA ILE A 17 2.62 5.50 -36.19
C ILE A 17 3.78 5.01 -35.32
N TYR A 18 4.89 5.73 -35.32
CA TYR A 18 5.95 5.53 -34.35
C TYR A 18 5.42 6.00 -32.98
N TYR A 19 5.10 5.07 -32.07
CA TYR A 19 4.79 5.37 -30.67
C TYR A 19 6.10 5.60 -29.92
N GLN A 20 6.70 6.78 -30.08
CA GLN A 20 7.75 7.21 -29.17
C GLN A 20 7.08 7.46 -27.81
N MET A 21 7.31 6.57 -26.83
CA MET A 21 6.70 6.68 -25.50
C MET A 21 7.26 7.89 -24.76
N LYS A 22 6.68 9.06 -25.03
CA LYS A 22 7.13 10.33 -24.45
C LYS A 22 6.56 10.45 -23.03
N ALA A 23 7.44 10.62 -22.04
CA ALA A 23 7.02 11.04 -20.72
C ALA A 23 6.19 12.33 -20.84
N GLN A 24 5.11 12.43 -20.08
CA GLN A 24 4.24 13.58 -20.07
C GLN A 24 4.29 14.23 -18.68
N GLN A 25 4.47 15.55 -18.64
CA GLN A 25 4.27 16.32 -17.43
C GLN A 25 2.80 16.25 -17.00
N ARG A 26 2.53 15.70 -15.81
CA ARG A 26 1.14 15.55 -15.29
C ARG A 26 0.82 16.50 -14.15
N ARG A 27 1.64 16.55 -13.10
CA ARG A 27 1.54 17.55 -12.03
C ARG A 27 2.90 18.12 -11.69
N CYS A 28 2.99 19.43 -11.56
CA CYS A 28 4.20 20.12 -11.11
C CYS A 28 4.19 20.38 -9.59
N SER A 29 3.00 20.49 -9.01
CA SER A 29 2.78 20.90 -7.63
C SER A 29 3.22 19.85 -6.63
N ASP A 30 3.90 20.30 -5.58
CA ASP A 30 4.06 19.52 -4.37
C ASP A 30 2.74 19.45 -3.59
N THR A 31 2.34 18.25 -3.18
CA THR A 31 1.04 18.00 -2.57
C THR A 31 0.90 18.63 -1.19
N LEU A 32 2.00 18.70 -0.43
CA LEU A 32 2.01 19.23 0.92
C LEU A 32 1.95 20.76 0.88
N ASN A 33 2.76 21.38 0.02
CA ASN A 33 2.73 22.82 -0.19
C ASN A 33 1.40 23.30 -0.78
N CYS A 34 0.82 22.56 -1.72
CA CYS A 34 -0.52 22.83 -2.25
C CYS A 34 -1.56 22.88 -1.10
N GLN A 35 -1.48 21.95 -0.17
CA GLN A 35 -2.37 21.91 0.97
C GLN A 35 -2.15 23.06 1.96
N TYR A 36 -0.91 23.49 2.18
CA TYR A 36 -0.63 24.69 2.99
C TYR A 36 -1.19 25.97 2.34
N LEU A 37 -1.12 26.07 1.02
CA LEU A 37 -1.75 27.17 0.28
C LEU A 37 -3.28 27.13 0.42
N TRP A 38 -3.91 25.95 0.39
CA TRP A 38 -5.33 25.82 0.70
C TRP A 38 -5.67 26.22 2.14
N ASP A 39 -4.84 25.85 3.12
CA ASP A 39 -5.01 26.27 4.52
C ASP A 39 -4.95 27.81 4.63
N ALA A 40 -4.01 28.45 3.93
CA ALA A 40 -3.86 29.90 3.86
C ALA A 40 -5.10 30.57 3.23
N ILE A 41 -5.54 30.09 2.06
CA ILE A 41 -6.71 30.61 1.33
C ILE A 41 -7.98 30.49 2.19
N THR A 42 -8.20 29.32 2.81
CA THR A 42 -9.34 29.05 3.69
C THR A 42 -9.31 29.98 4.90
N THR A 43 -8.17 30.13 5.55
CA THR A 43 -8.00 31.02 6.71
C THR A 43 -8.33 32.48 6.33
N ILE A 44 -7.77 32.99 5.23
CA ILE A 44 -7.98 34.38 4.79
C ILE A 44 -9.45 34.61 4.41
N ARG A 45 -10.07 33.65 3.71
CA ARG A 45 -11.50 33.71 3.34
C ARG A 45 -12.40 33.72 4.58
N ASN A 46 -12.07 32.95 5.62
CA ASN A 46 -12.81 32.93 6.88
C ASN A 46 -12.77 34.30 7.59
N HIS A 47 -11.67 35.04 7.45
CA HIS A 47 -11.58 36.44 7.88
C HIS A 47 -12.31 37.43 6.96
N LYS A 48 -13.10 36.95 5.98
CA LYS A 48 -13.82 37.75 4.98
C LYS A 48 -12.90 38.66 4.17
N GLN A 49 -11.64 38.26 4.00
CA GLN A 49 -10.65 38.98 3.22
C GLN A 49 -10.42 38.30 1.86
N LEU A 50 -9.96 39.07 0.88
CA LEU A 50 -9.52 38.54 -0.42
C LEU A 50 -8.17 37.83 -0.24
N PRO A 51 -8.03 36.54 -0.59
CA PRO A 51 -6.75 35.84 -0.59
C PRO A 51 -5.86 36.39 -1.71
N SER A 52 -5.11 37.45 -1.42
CA SER A 52 -4.11 38.05 -2.33
C SER A 52 -2.73 37.45 -2.06
N PHE A 53 -1.82 37.58 -3.03
CA PHE A 53 -0.45 37.09 -2.91
C PHE A 53 0.22 37.52 -1.59
N ASP A 54 0.19 38.82 -1.28
CA ASP A 54 0.72 39.37 -0.03
C ASP A 54 0.20 38.70 1.25
N ARG A 55 -1.09 38.34 1.29
CA ARG A 55 -1.69 37.75 2.48
C ARG A 55 -1.30 36.29 2.62
N ILE A 56 -1.30 35.55 1.49
CA ILE A 56 -0.87 34.16 1.44
C ILE A 56 0.60 34.08 1.83
N ARG A 57 1.47 34.88 1.20
CA ARG A 57 2.90 34.98 1.53
C ARG A 57 3.14 35.25 3.01
N ARG A 58 2.45 36.23 3.61
CA ARG A 58 2.56 36.50 5.06
C ARG A 58 2.07 35.35 5.93
N TYR A 59 1.08 34.59 5.49
CA TYR A 59 0.63 33.40 6.20
C TYR A 59 1.71 32.30 6.12
N MET A 60 2.17 31.99 4.90
CA MET A 60 3.17 30.96 4.63
C MET A 60 4.50 31.23 5.34
N SER A 61 4.98 32.47 5.32
CA SER A 61 6.19 32.87 6.05
C SER A 61 6.05 32.71 7.57
N ARG A 62 4.88 33.02 8.15
CA ARG A 62 4.65 32.90 9.60
C ARG A 62 4.41 31.46 10.08
N THR A 63 3.70 30.66 9.29
CA THR A 63 3.27 29.30 9.71
C THR A 63 4.24 28.22 9.25
N HIS A 64 4.84 28.39 8.07
CA HIS A 64 5.65 27.36 7.40
C HIS A 64 7.09 27.83 7.10
N ASN A 65 7.49 29.04 7.52
CA ASN A 65 8.83 29.60 7.31
C ASN A 65 9.28 29.59 5.83
N MET A 66 8.33 29.84 4.91
CA MET A 66 8.56 29.83 3.46
C MET A 66 8.92 31.23 2.94
N GLU A 67 9.88 31.31 2.02
CA GLU A 67 10.32 32.58 1.42
C GLU A 67 9.36 33.08 0.33
N GLN A 68 9.49 34.35 -0.06
CA GLN A 68 8.58 34.96 -1.04
C GLN A 68 8.60 34.25 -2.39
N ASP A 69 9.80 34.01 -2.92
CA ASP A 69 9.99 33.44 -4.25
C ASP A 69 9.48 31.99 -4.31
N GLU A 70 9.61 31.26 -3.20
CA GLU A 70 9.06 29.90 -3.05
C GLU A 70 7.53 29.90 -3.06
N VAL A 71 6.90 30.82 -2.33
CA VAL A 71 5.43 30.95 -2.31
C VAL A 71 4.88 31.27 -3.70
N GLU A 72 5.54 32.17 -4.44
CA GLU A 72 5.16 32.53 -5.80
C GLU A 72 5.23 31.32 -6.74
N LYS A 73 6.36 30.61 -6.73
CA LYS A 73 6.53 29.38 -7.51
C LYS A 73 5.46 28.34 -7.19
N HIS A 74 5.18 28.07 -5.92
CA HIS A 74 4.16 27.08 -5.55
C HIS A 74 2.74 27.51 -5.94
N LEU A 75 2.42 28.80 -5.88
CA LEU A 75 1.14 29.31 -6.37
C LEU A 75 1.00 29.12 -7.89
N ASP A 76 2.06 29.38 -8.65
CA ASP A 76 2.09 29.19 -10.09
C ASP A 76 1.97 27.71 -10.47
N ASP A 77 2.72 26.83 -9.81
CA ASP A 77 2.62 25.38 -10.02
C ASP A 77 1.18 24.87 -9.74
N CYS A 78 0.57 25.33 -8.63
CA CYS A 78 -0.80 24.97 -8.28
C CYS A 78 -1.84 25.55 -9.24
N ALA A 79 -1.60 26.74 -9.79
CA ALA A 79 -2.46 27.34 -10.80
C ALA A 79 -2.39 26.55 -12.12
N ASN A 80 -1.19 26.15 -12.53
CA ASN A 80 -0.96 25.32 -13.73
C ASN A 80 -1.63 23.95 -13.62
N ASP A 81 -1.62 23.34 -12.43
CA ASP A 81 -2.26 22.05 -12.16
C ASP A 81 -3.77 22.16 -11.88
N ASN A 82 -4.37 23.35 -11.98
CA ASN A 82 -5.77 23.63 -11.64
C ASN A 82 -6.13 23.30 -10.18
N LEU A 83 -5.15 23.32 -9.29
CA LEU A 83 -5.32 23.14 -7.85
C LEU A 83 -5.58 24.46 -7.12
N ILE A 84 -5.37 25.61 -7.77
CA ILE A 84 -5.77 26.94 -7.29
C ILE A 84 -6.32 27.74 -8.46
N ALA A 85 -7.48 28.37 -8.29
CA ALA A 85 -8.06 29.24 -9.31
C ALA A 85 -7.63 30.69 -9.09
N VAL A 86 -6.96 31.27 -10.08
CA VAL A 86 -6.55 32.69 -10.08
C VAL A 86 -7.69 33.54 -10.64
N THR A 87 -8.10 34.57 -9.91
CA THR A 87 -9.18 35.48 -10.34
C THR A 87 -8.76 36.93 -10.22
N ARG A 88 -9.02 37.72 -11.27
CA ARG A 88 -8.79 39.16 -11.25
C ARG A 88 -10.05 39.87 -10.79
N LYS A 89 -9.95 40.69 -9.74
CA LYS A 89 -11.05 41.54 -9.27
C LYS A 89 -10.59 42.99 -9.24
N VAL A 90 -11.39 43.86 -9.85
CA VAL A 90 -11.21 45.32 -9.73
C VAL A 90 -11.73 45.75 -8.36
N GLY A 91 -10.94 46.51 -7.61
CA GLY A 91 -11.39 47.08 -6.34
C GLY A 91 -12.60 48.00 -6.55
N GLN A 92 -13.69 47.75 -5.83
CA GLN A 92 -14.93 48.52 -5.93
C GLN A 92 -15.11 49.54 -4.80
N LYS A 93 -14.31 49.49 -3.73
CA LYS A 93 -14.43 50.37 -2.53
C LYS A 93 -13.09 50.70 -1.89
N GLY A 94 -12.97 51.90 -1.30
CA GLY A 94 -11.82 52.36 -0.51
C GLY A 94 -10.62 52.88 -1.34
N SER A 95 -9.43 52.95 -0.74
CA SER A 95 -8.21 53.49 -1.38
C SER A 95 -7.66 52.66 -2.54
N LYS A 96 -8.30 51.54 -2.90
CA LYS A 96 -7.92 50.66 -4.02
C LYS A 96 -9.02 50.54 -5.09
N VAL A 97 -9.92 51.53 -5.17
CA VAL A 97 -10.94 51.59 -6.23
C VAL A 97 -10.27 51.69 -7.61
N GLY A 98 -10.66 50.83 -8.54
CA GLY A 98 -10.11 50.81 -9.91
C GLY A 98 -8.80 50.03 -10.08
N VAL A 99 -8.17 49.57 -9.00
CA VAL A 99 -6.94 48.75 -9.07
C VAL A 99 -7.31 47.28 -9.22
N GLU A 100 -6.79 46.63 -10.27
CA GLU A 100 -6.87 45.18 -10.43
C GLU A 100 -6.06 44.48 -9.35
N GLN A 101 -6.70 43.53 -8.67
CA GLN A 101 -6.04 42.68 -7.69
C GLN A 101 -6.27 41.21 -8.07
N GLU A 102 -5.17 40.47 -8.11
CA GLU A 102 -5.21 39.02 -8.22
C GLU A 102 -5.61 38.41 -6.87
N GLY A 103 -6.61 37.53 -6.94
CA GLY A 103 -7.15 36.81 -5.80
C GLY A 103 -7.21 35.32 -6.11
N PHE A 104 -6.67 34.52 -5.20
CA PHE A 104 -6.62 33.08 -5.28
C PHE A 104 -7.86 32.46 -4.62
N ARG A 105 -8.39 31.40 -5.23
CA ARG A 105 -9.56 30.66 -4.72
C ARG A 105 -9.25 29.17 -4.71
N LEU A 106 -9.96 28.47 -3.82
CA LEU A 106 -9.97 27.01 -3.83
C LEU A 106 -10.52 26.51 -5.18
N PRO A 107 -9.96 25.41 -5.68
CA PRO A 107 -10.35 24.85 -6.97
C PRO A 107 -11.74 24.20 -6.89
N THR A 108 -12.38 24.07 -8.04
CA THR A 108 -13.56 23.21 -8.20
C THR A 108 -13.09 21.86 -8.76
N PRO A 109 -13.65 20.73 -8.29
CA PRO A 109 -13.35 19.43 -8.87
C PRO A 109 -13.56 19.45 -10.40
N PRO A 110 -12.67 18.83 -11.18
CA PRO A 110 -12.82 18.78 -12.64
C PRO A 110 -14.08 18.00 -13.02
N GLU A 111 -14.75 18.44 -14.09
CA GLU A 111 -15.99 17.81 -14.58
C GLU A 111 -15.75 16.39 -15.12
N GLU A 112 -14.57 16.16 -15.70
CA GLU A 112 -14.17 14.85 -16.23
C GLU A 112 -13.01 14.27 -15.41
N ALA A 113 -13.16 13.00 -15.04
CA ALA A 113 -12.10 12.26 -14.36
C ALA A 113 -10.97 11.95 -15.34
N ASP A 114 -9.75 12.28 -14.94
CA ASP A 114 -8.56 11.92 -15.71
C ASP A 114 -8.42 10.39 -15.81
N ARG A 115 -7.84 9.90 -16.89
CA ARG A 115 -7.68 8.45 -17.13
C ARG A 115 -6.58 7.83 -16.24
N HIS A 116 -5.56 8.63 -15.93
CA HIS A 116 -4.35 8.18 -15.25
C HIS A 116 -4.06 9.02 -14.01
N ASP A 117 -3.33 8.42 -13.07
CA ASP A 117 -2.83 9.09 -11.89
C ASP A 117 -1.90 10.24 -12.25
N TRP A 118 -1.76 11.20 -11.34
CA TRP A 118 -0.88 12.34 -11.53
C TRP A 118 0.49 12.15 -10.89
N TYR A 119 0.61 11.18 -9.99
CA TYR A 119 1.82 10.94 -9.20
C TYR A 119 2.43 9.60 -9.55
N CYS A 120 3.76 9.54 -9.60
CA CYS A 120 4.46 8.30 -9.82
C CYS A 120 4.12 7.27 -8.74
N PHE A 121 3.75 6.06 -9.14
CA PHE A 121 3.35 5.01 -8.20
C PHE A 121 4.51 4.46 -7.35
N GLU A 122 5.76 4.73 -7.76
CA GLU A 122 6.97 4.33 -7.04
C GLU A 122 7.40 5.37 -5.99
N CYS A 123 7.61 6.63 -6.40
CA CYS A 123 8.14 7.68 -5.52
C CYS A 123 7.06 8.62 -4.95
N HIS A 124 5.81 8.53 -5.43
CA HIS A 124 4.66 9.33 -5.00
C HIS A 124 4.73 10.84 -5.35
N SER A 125 5.68 11.24 -6.20
CA SER A 125 5.87 12.63 -6.61
C SER A 125 5.26 12.92 -7.98
N GLY A 126 4.94 14.19 -8.24
CA GLY A 126 4.58 14.69 -9.57
C GLY A 126 5.78 14.74 -10.52
N GLY A 127 5.59 15.25 -11.73
CA GLY A 127 6.62 15.43 -12.75
C GLY A 127 6.29 14.80 -14.10
N GLU A 128 7.35 14.52 -14.86
CA GLU A 128 7.28 13.83 -16.14
C GLU A 128 7.16 12.32 -15.95
N VAL A 129 6.01 11.76 -16.31
CA VAL A 129 5.69 10.36 -16.05
C VAL A 129 5.20 9.63 -17.29
N ILE A 130 5.42 8.32 -17.33
CA ILE A 130 4.97 7.40 -18.37
C ILE A 130 3.73 6.65 -17.88
N CYS A 131 2.66 6.69 -18.68
CA CYS A 131 1.38 6.07 -18.36
C CYS A 131 1.35 4.57 -18.72
N CYS A 132 0.85 3.73 -17.81
CA CYS A 132 0.61 2.32 -18.10
C CYS A 132 -0.59 2.15 -19.06
N SER A 133 -0.46 1.30 -20.07
CA SER A 133 -1.55 1.02 -21.02
C SER A 133 -2.70 0.16 -20.45
N LYS A 134 -2.48 -0.50 -19.30
CA LYS A 134 -3.43 -1.47 -18.71
C LYS A 134 -4.06 -1.04 -17.38
N CYS A 135 -3.63 0.07 -16.80
CA CYS A 135 -4.19 0.62 -15.56
C CYS A 135 -3.97 2.13 -15.47
N TYR A 136 -4.47 2.76 -14.41
CA TYR A 136 -4.34 4.21 -14.19
C TYR A 136 -2.94 4.65 -13.74
N ARG A 137 -2.07 3.74 -13.29
CA ARG A 137 -0.77 4.09 -12.69
C ARG A 137 0.20 4.70 -13.69
N VAL A 138 1.04 5.60 -13.18
CA VAL A 138 2.11 6.28 -13.91
C VAL A 138 3.44 6.13 -13.19
N PHE A 139 4.56 6.27 -13.91
CA PHE A 139 5.91 6.07 -13.37
C PHE A 139 6.89 7.07 -13.98
N HIS A 140 7.79 7.67 -13.19
CA HIS A 140 8.93 8.39 -13.76
C HIS A 140 9.82 7.43 -14.54
N PRO A 141 10.48 7.86 -15.63
CA PRO A 141 11.44 7.04 -16.37
C PRO A 141 12.50 6.40 -15.47
N ASP A 142 13.01 7.15 -14.50
CA ASP A 142 14.05 6.71 -13.56
C ASP A 142 13.53 5.73 -12.49
N CYS A 143 12.23 5.77 -12.19
CA CYS A 143 11.59 4.83 -11.28
C CYS A 143 11.26 3.48 -11.94
N ILE A 144 11.37 3.38 -13.26
CA ILE A 144 11.14 2.12 -13.98
C ILE A 144 12.44 1.29 -13.94
N PRO A 145 12.42 0.04 -13.44
CA PRO A 145 13.60 -0.82 -13.47
C PRO A 145 14.13 -0.96 -14.90
N SER A 146 15.45 -0.95 -15.09
CA SER A 146 16.09 -0.94 -16.43
C SER A 146 15.62 -2.08 -17.35
N GLN A 147 15.29 -3.26 -16.80
CA GLN A 147 14.78 -4.41 -17.56
C GLN A 147 13.34 -4.20 -18.10
N ASP A 148 12.59 -3.29 -17.48
CA ASP A 148 11.17 -3.03 -17.71
C ASP A 148 10.93 -1.70 -18.42
N GLN A 149 12.01 -0.98 -18.75
CA GLN A 149 11.94 0.24 -19.55
C GLN A 149 11.33 -0.07 -20.93
N PRO A 150 10.42 0.79 -21.43
CA PRO A 150 9.78 0.56 -22.70
C PRO A 150 10.79 0.63 -23.85
N PHE A 151 10.94 -0.46 -24.60
CA PHE A 151 11.62 -0.43 -25.90
C PHE A 151 10.70 0.23 -26.92
N SER A 152 11.27 1.02 -27.83
CA SER A 152 10.68 2.17 -28.54
C SER A 152 9.40 1.97 -29.39
N GLU A 153 8.80 0.78 -29.41
CA GLU A 153 7.64 0.46 -30.26
C GLU A 153 6.44 -0.14 -29.52
N GLU A 154 6.59 -0.61 -28.28
CA GLU A 154 5.49 -1.26 -27.54
C GLU A 154 4.87 -0.35 -26.46
N PRO A 155 3.53 -0.39 -26.25
CA PRO A 155 2.90 0.37 -25.18
C PRO A 155 3.35 -0.14 -23.81
N TYR A 156 3.88 0.76 -22.98
CA TYR A 156 4.35 0.46 -21.63
C TYR A 156 3.27 -0.23 -20.80
N VAL A 157 3.65 -1.36 -20.20
CA VAL A 157 2.87 -2.09 -19.21
C VAL A 157 3.70 -2.13 -17.94
N CYS A 158 3.19 -1.54 -16.87
CA CYS A 158 3.92 -1.47 -15.61
C CYS A 158 4.17 -2.86 -14.99
N THR A 159 5.18 -2.92 -14.13
CA THR A 159 5.59 -4.12 -13.38
C THR A 159 4.42 -4.77 -12.63
N ILE A 160 3.54 -3.95 -12.05
CA ILE A 160 2.33 -4.40 -11.36
C ILE A 160 1.38 -5.13 -12.31
N CYS A 161 1.09 -4.55 -13.48
CA CYS A 161 0.23 -5.19 -14.46
C CYS A 161 0.85 -6.47 -15.04
N LYS A 162 2.17 -6.47 -15.31
CA LYS A 162 2.92 -7.66 -15.74
C LYS A 162 2.82 -8.78 -14.70
N LYS A 163 3.13 -8.51 -13.42
CA LYS A 163 3.04 -9.48 -12.32
C LYS A 163 1.61 -9.99 -12.12
N ARG A 164 0.62 -9.10 -12.20
CA ARG A 164 -0.81 -9.46 -12.11
C ARG A 164 -1.26 -10.40 -13.22
N LEU A 165 -0.81 -10.17 -14.45
CA LEU A 165 -1.12 -11.06 -15.58
C LEU A 165 -0.48 -12.43 -15.38
N HIS A 166 0.79 -12.47 -14.98
CA HIS A 166 1.50 -13.72 -14.70
C HIS A 166 0.83 -14.54 -13.59
N GLN A 167 0.48 -13.92 -12.46
CA GLN A 167 -0.22 -14.63 -11.38
C GLN A 167 -1.60 -15.15 -11.78
N ARG A 168 -2.27 -14.51 -12.75
CA ARG A 168 -3.56 -14.99 -13.25
C ARG A 168 -3.41 -16.18 -14.19
N SER A 169 -2.31 -16.27 -14.92
CA SER A 169 -1.99 -17.42 -15.79
C SER A 169 -1.49 -18.63 -15.02
N GLU A 170 -0.83 -18.44 -13.88
CA GLU A 170 -0.38 -19.53 -13.01
C GLU A 170 -1.59 -20.33 -12.49
N LYS A 171 -1.55 -21.66 -12.67
CA LYS A 171 -2.63 -22.58 -12.27
C LYS A 171 -2.39 -23.24 -10.91
N LYS A 172 -1.24 -23.05 -10.27
CA LYS A 172 -0.87 -23.75 -9.04
C LYS A 172 -1.69 -23.26 -7.83
N ASN A 173 -2.17 -24.22 -7.02
CA ASN A 173 -2.73 -24.03 -5.67
C ASN A 173 -3.73 -22.86 -5.52
N ARG A 174 -4.59 -22.63 -6.51
CA ARG A 174 -5.59 -21.57 -6.41
C ARG A 174 -6.68 -21.97 -5.41
N LEU A 175 -6.71 -21.25 -4.29
CA LEU A 175 -7.90 -21.17 -3.44
C LEU A 175 -9.11 -20.83 -4.32
N ASN A 176 -10.26 -21.40 -4.00
CA ASN A 176 -11.49 -20.92 -4.62
C ASN A 176 -11.72 -19.45 -4.21
N ARG A 177 -12.52 -18.71 -4.99
CA ARG A 177 -12.68 -17.26 -4.78
C ARG A 177 -13.20 -16.94 -3.37
N GLU A 178 -14.14 -17.72 -2.86
CA GLU A 178 -14.73 -17.50 -1.54
C GLU A 178 -13.73 -17.75 -0.42
N GLU A 179 -13.02 -18.88 -0.45
CA GLU A 179 -11.94 -19.22 0.46
C GLU A 179 -10.85 -18.16 0.45
N LEU A 180 -10.40 -17.70 -0.72
CA LEU A 180 -9.40 -16.65 -0.81
C LEU A 180 -9.85 -15.40 -0.07
N ASN A 181 -11.04 -14.90 -0.37
CA ASN A 181 -11.53 -13.66 0.23
C ASN A 181 -11.81 -13.80 1.73
N ASN A 182 -12.29 -14.97 2.19
CA ASN A 182 -12.43 -15.28 3.62
C ASN A 182 -11.08 -15.26 4.34
N MET A 183 -10.02 -15.73 3.68
CA MET A 183 -8.68 -15.74 4.24
C MET A 183 -8.08 -14.33 4.27
N LEU A 184 -8.30 -13.53 3.22
CA LEU A 184 -7.91 -12.13 3.16
C LEU A 184 -8.66 -11.28 4.20
N ALA A 185 -9.89 -11.64 4.57
CA ALA A 185 -10.65 -10.93 5.61
C ALA A 185 -9.94 -10.98 6.98
N PHE A 186 -9.27 -12.10 7.32
CA PHE A 186 -8.43 -12.15 8.53
C PHE A 186 -7.26 -11.17 8.45
N THR A 187 -6.65 -11.04 7.28
CA THR A 187 -5.58 -10.05 7.03
C THR A 187 -6.12 -8.64 7.26
N VAL A 188 -7.26 -8.29 6.66
CA VAL A 188 -7.88 -6.96 6.80
C VAL A 188 -8.19 -6.63 8.26
N ALA A 189 -8.78 -7.58 9.00
CA ALA A 189 -9.09 -7.39 10.42
C ALA A 189 -7.82 -7.04 11.22
N ARG A 190 -6.71 -7.76 10.99
CA ARG A 190 -5.44 -7.48 11.66
C ARG A 190 -4.84 -6.12 11.27
N LEU A 191 -4.96 -5.72 10.00
CA LEU A 191 -4.51 -4.40 9.55
C LEU A 191 -5.31 -3.27 10.23
N LYS A 192 -6.63 -3.45 10.39
CA LYS A 192 -7.51 -2.48 11.07
C LYS A 192 -7.22 -2.34 12.56
N GLU A 193 -6.76 -3.39 13.24
CA GLU A 193 -6.38 -3.33 14.66
C GLU A 193 -5.13 -2.47 14.91
N ARG A 194 -4.25 -2.33 13.91
CA ARG A 194 -2.95 -1.65 14.05
C ARG A 194 -2.93 -0.22 13.54
N VAL A 195 -3.94 0.20 12.78
CA VAL A 195 -3.97 1.50 12.09
C VAL A 195 -5.13 2.33 12.62
N ILE A 196 -4.85 3.59 12.99
CA ILE A 196 -5.89 4.55 13.38
C ILE A 196 -6.84 4.76 12.19
N VAL A 197 -8.12 4.50 12.42
CA VAL A 197 -9.18 4.44 11.38
C VAL A 197 -9.61 5.85 10.97
N ASN A 198 -8.71 6.62 10.35
CA ASN A 198 -9.06 7.70 9.42
C ASN A 198 -7.83 8.17 8.65
N ILE A 199 -7.39 7.36 7.69
CA ILE A 199 -6.13 7.53 6.98
C ILE A 199 -6.07 8.83 6.16
N LEU A 200 -7.19 9.52 5.93
CA LEU A 200 -7.27 10.82 5.23
C LEU A 200 -7.68 11.99 6.13
N GLU A 201 -7.70 11.80 7.45
CA GLU A 201 -8.01 12.88 8.39
C GLU A 201 -6.79 13.77 8.61
N ARG A 202 -6.95 15.08 8.38
CA ARG A 202 -5.92 16.08 8.58
C ARG A 202 -6.36 17.05 9.68
N VAL A 203 -5.51 17.26 10.69
CA VAL A 203 -5.73 18.27 11.73
C VAL A 203 -5.21 19.61 11.22
N ILE A 204 -6.10 20.60 11.08
CA ILE A 204 -5.71 21.97 10.75
C ILE A 204 -5.30 22.66 12.06
N THR A 205 -4.01 22.89 12.24
CA THR A 205 -3.50 23.69 13.36
C THR A 205 -3.78 25.17 13.09
N ALA A 206 -4.65 25.78 13.90
CA ALA A 206 -4.85 27.23 13.84
C ALA A 206 -3.56 27.96 14.29
N PRO A 207 -3.24 29.13 13.71
CA PRO A 207 -2.10 29.91 14.16
C PRO A 207 -2.23 30.28 15.66
N PRO A 208 -1.12 30.33 16.42
CA PRO A 208 -1.11 30.53 17.88
C PRO A 208 -1.71 31.87 18.35
N SER A 209 -2.06 32.78 17.45
CA SER A 209 -2.59 34.11 17.75
C SER A 209 -4.13 34.23 17.73
N THR A 210 -4.88 33.14 17.52
CA THR A 210 -6.34 33.21 17.32
C THR A 210 -7.08 32.66 18.53
N LYS A 211 -7.92 33.49 19.18
CA LYS A 211 -8.73 33.08 20.34
C LYS A 211 -9.64 31.89 19.97
N PRO A 212 -9.71 30.83 20.79
CA PRO A 212 -10.61 29.70 20.54
C PRO A 212 -12.05 30.15 20.80
N GLY A 213 -12.87 30.24 19.76
CA GLY A 213 -14.29 30.58 19.93
C GLY A 213 -15.09 31.04 18.70
N VAL A 214 -14.54 31.02 17.48
CA VAL A 214 -15.27 31.51 16.28
C VAL A 214 -15.78 30.39 15.36
N TYR A 215 -15.61 29.12 15.73
CA TYR A 215 -16.20 28.00 15.00
C TYR A 215 -17.47 27.56 15.72
N LEU A 216 -18.63 27.88 15.14
CA LEU A 216 -19.86 27.06 15.13
C LEU A 216 -21.00 27.84 14.46
N THR A 217 -21.27 27.52 13.20
CA THR A 217 -22.64 27.43 12.70
C THR A 217 -22.71 26.18 11.85
N ASP A 218 -23.26 25.09 12.39
CA ASP A 218 -24.52 24.61 11.85
C ASP A 218 -25.28 23.69 12.81
N ARG A 219 -26.59 23.91 12.82
CA ARG A 219 -27.61 23.20 13.58
C ARG A 219 -27.71 21.75 13.08
N ALA A 220 -27.57 20.77 13.98
CA ALA A 220 -28.50 19.64 14.13
C ALA A 220 -28.02 18.58 15.16
N VAL A 221 -28.80 18.48 16.25
CA VAL A 221 -29.27 17.27 16.94
C VAL A 221 -28.27 16.36 17.68
N GLY A 222 -28.49 16.24 19.01
CA GLY A 222 -28.54 14.93 19.68
C GLY A 222 -27.52 14.68 20.79
N SER A 223 -27.93 14.97 22.04
CA SER A 223 -27.23 14.64 23.29
C SER A 223 -26.78 13.19 23.43
N HIS A 224 -25.56 12.96 23.94
CA HIS A 224 -25.28 11.92 24.95
C HIS A 224 -24.04 12.29 25.79
N GLN A 225 -24.20 12.25 27.12
CA GLN A 225 -23.17 12.43 28.15
C GLN A 225 -22.35 11.12 28.33
N GLY A 226 -21.05 11.24 28.60
CA GLY A 226 -20.19 10.13 29.04
C GLY A 226 -18.77 10.56 29.39
N MET A 227 -18.22 10.10 30.51
CA MET A 227 -17.14 10.71 31.29
C MET A 227 -15.68 10.45 30.84
N SER A 228 -14.84 11.47 31.09
CA SER A 228 -13.48 11.46 31.70
C SER A 228 -12.39 10.49 31.20
N GLY A 229 -11.40 11.06 30.51
CA GLY A 229 -10.00 10.61 30.50
C GLY A 229 -9.07 11.76 30.14
N ARG A 230 -8.18 12.16 31.06
CA ARG A 230 -7.19 13.23 30.88
C ARG A 230 -6.17 12.82 29.81
N SER A 231 -6.14 13.52 28.68
CA SER A 231 -5.02 13.60 27.76
C SER A 231 -4.86 15.05 27.34
N GLU A 232 -3.63 15.57 27.35
CA GLU A 232 -3.31 16.95 26.97
C GLU A 232 -3.82 17.25 25.55
N GLN A 233 -4.83 18.13 25.49
CA GLN A 233 -5.52 18.50 24.26
C GLN A 233 -4.68 19.50 23.46
N LEU A 234 -4.15 19.04 22.32
CA LEU A 234 -3.83 19.91 21.19
C LEU A 234 -5.15 20.53 20.69
N SER A 235 -5.33 21.84 20.92
CA SER A 235 -6.50 22.59 20.50
C SER A 235 -6.46 22.88 18.99
N GLY A 236 -6.81 21.89 18.17
CA GLY A 236 -7.10 22.03 16.75
C GLY A 236 -8.55 21.65 16.46
N ALA A 237 -9.26 22.45 15.67
CA ALA A 237 -10.58 22.05 15.17
C ALA A 237 -10.41 20.89 14.18
N MET A 238 -10.97 19.73 14.49
CA MET A 238 -10.97 18.57 13.59
C MET A 238 -11.98 18.80 12.47
N ALA A 239 -11.52 19.27 11.31
CA ALA A 239 -12.33 19.41 10.12
C ALA A 239 -11.84 18.41 9.08
N SER A 240 -12.57 17.29 8.93
CA SER A 240 -12.40 16.45 7.74
C SER A 240 -12.86 17.26 6.54
N GLU A 241 -11.98 17.45 5.56
CA GLU A 241 -12.25 18.14 4.30
C GLU A 241 -12.16 17.14 3.13
N PRO A 242 -13.21 16.34 2.86
CA PRO A 242 -13.17 15.25 1.88
C PRO A 242 -12.82 15.72 0.46
N TRP A 243 -13.09 17.00 0.16
CA TRP A 243 -12.81 17.62 -1.14
C TRP A 243 -11.32 17.62 -1.49
N ARG A 244 -10.42 17.64 -0.50
CA ARG A 244 -8.96 17.58 -0.74
C ARG A 244 -8.55 16.25 -1.33
N ALA A 245 -9.07 15.16 -0.75
CA ALA A 245 -8.80 13.82 -1.23
C ALA A 245 -9.28 13.64 -2.68
N GLN A 246 -10.43 14.22 -3.05
CA GLN A 246 -10.95 14.17 -4.42
C GLN A 246 -10.04 14.88 -5.44
N LEU A 247 -9.30 15.91 -5.00
CA LEU A 247 -8.39 16.66 -5.87
C LEU A 247 -6.95 16.12 -5.87
N LEU A 248 -6.54 15.41 -4.83
CA LEU A 248 -5.17 14.88 -4.72
C LEU A 248 -5.09 13.40 -5.08
N LEU A 249 -6.17 12.63 -4.94
CA LEU A 249 -6.15 11.18 -5.11
C LEU A 249 -6.96 10.78 -6.33
N HIS A 250 -6.28 10.22 -7.33
CA HIS A 250 -6.94 9.68 -8.52
C HIS A 250 -7.80 8.45 -8.19
N HIS A 251 -7.23 7.52 -7.40
CA HIS A 251 -7.89 6.27 -7.03
C HIS A 251 -8.07 6.19 -5.52
N GLN A 252 -9.30 6.39 -5.05
CA GLN A 252 -9.62 6.26 -3.63
C GLN A 252 -9.58 4.79 -3.19
N MET A 253 -8.81 4.52 -2.15
CA MET A 253 -8.68 3.22 -1.51
C MET A 253 -8.35 3.44 -0.04
N ASP A 254 -9.05 2.72 0.84
CA ASP A 254 -8.86 2.73 2.29
C ASP A 254 -9.18 1.33 2.88
N LEU A 255 -8.96 1.16 4.18
CA LEU A 255 -9.18 -0.13 4.86
C LEU A 255 -10.64 -0.59 4.87
N ASN A 256 -11.60 0.35 4.87
CA ASN A 256 -13.03 0.02 4.84
C ASN A 256 -13.43 -0.49 3.45
N THR A 257 -12.93 0.16 2.40
CA THR A 257 -13.08 -0.27 1.01
C THR A 257 -12.39 -1.63 0.81
N LEU A 258 -11.20 -1.82 1.37
CA LEU A 258 -10.48 -3.09 1.32
C LEU A 258 -11.30 -4.24 1.94
N GLU A 259 -11.90 -3.99 3.11
CA GLU A 259 -12.82 -4.91 3.81
C GLU A 259 -14.06 -5.22 2.96
N GLN A 260 -14.74 -4.18 2.45
CA GLN A 260 -15.91 -4.36 1.59
C GLN A 260 -15.58 -5.19 0.35
N LYS A 261 -14.42 -4.97 -0.28
CA LYS A 261 -13.98 -5.76 -1.45
C LYS A 261 -13.74 -7.23 -1.10
N THR A 262 -13.31 -7.55 0.13
CA THR A 262 -13.23 -8.95 0.59
C THR A 262 -14.61 -9.55 0.79
N GLN A 263 -15.56 -8.81 1.38
CA GLN A 263 -16.94 -9.29 1.58
C GLN A 263 -17.67 -9.50 0.25
N ASP A 264 -17.45 -8.62 -0.73
CA ASP A 264 -17.99 -8.71 -2.09
C ASP A 264 -17.29 -9.77 -2.96
N LEU A 265 -16.31 -10.50 -2.43
CA LEU A 265 -15.53 -11.52 -3.15
C LEU A 265 -14.82 -11.00 -4.42
N ARG A 266 -14.31 -9.76 -4.38
CA ARG A 266 -13.74 -9.10 -5.58
C ARG A 266 -12.32 -9.52 -5.91
N TYR A 267 -11.56 -10.07 -4.96
CA TYR A 267 -10.18 -10.50 -5.18
C TYR A 267 -10.12 -11.86 -5.89
N LYS A 268 -9.33 -11.94 -6.97
CA LYS A 268 -9.12 -13.18 -7.76
C LYS A 268 -7.76 -13.84 -7.50
N THR A 269 -6.84 -13.10 -6.89
CA THR A 269 -5.48 -13.50 -6.55
C THR A 269 -5.07 -12.76 -5.28
N ILE A 270 -4.11 -13.32 -4.53
CA ILE A 270 -3.49 -12.65 -3.38
C ILE A 270 -2.89 -11.30 -3.80
N TYR A 271 -2.30 -11.23 -5.00
CA TYR A 271 -1.72 -10.00 -5.50
C TYR A 271 -2.75 -8.93 -5.90
N ASP A 272 -3.97 -9.30 -6.30
CA ASP A 272 -5.04 -8.31 -6.48
C ASP A 272 -5.33 -7.55 -5.17
N PHE A 273 -5.18 -8.21 -4.01
CA PHE A 273 -5.31 -7.59 -2.69
C PHE A 273 -4.09 -6.73 -2.33
N GLU A 274 -2.87 -7.25 -2.55
CA GLU A 274 -1.64 -6.49 -2.31
C GLU A 274 -1.61 -5.16 -3.09
N ILE A 275 -2.11 -5.17 -4.33
CA ILE A 275 -2.22 -3.98 -5.19
C ILE A 275 -3.05 -2.86 -4.57
N ASP A 276 -4.14 -3.21 -3.88
CA ASP A 276 -4.99 -2.23 -3.22
C ASP A 276 -4.34 -1.70 -1.94
N VAL A 277 -3.65 -2.56 -1.17
CA VAL A 277 -2.87 -2.12 0.00
C VAL A 277 -1.75 -1.16 -0.42
N LEU A 278 -1.07 -1.43 -1.55
CA LEU A 278 -0.11 -0.51 -2.16
C LEU A 278 -0.76 0.85 -2.52
N ALA A 279 -1.99 0.83 -3.03
CA ALA A 279 -2.72 2.07 -3.33
C ALA A 279 -3.05 2.88 -2.06
N ILE A 280 -3.34 2.21 -0.93
CA ILE A 280 -3.52 2.89 0.37
C ILE A 280 -2.23 3.63 0.76
N VAL A 281 -1.07 2.96 0.71
CA VAL A 281 0.22 3.61 1.03
C VAL A 281 0.49 4.77 0.08
N HIS A 282 0.27 4.58 -1.22
CA HIS A 282 0.45 5.63 -2.22
C HIS A 282 -0.40 6.87 -1.91
N ASN A 283 -1.68 6.66 -1.59
CA ASN A 283 -2.60 7.73 -1.21
C ASN A 283 -2.16 8.45 0.08
N VAL A 284 -1.70 7.71 1.08
CA VAL A 284 -1.20 8.28 2.34
C VAL A 284 0.00 9.18 2.10
N VAL A 285 0.96 8.72 1.31
CA VAL A 285 2.19 9.47 1.05
C VAL A 285 1.87 10.76 0.30
N ILE A 286 0.97 10.71 -0.70
CA ILE A 286 0.52 11.91 -1.41
C ILE A 286 -0.19 12.88 -0.46
N TYR A 287 -1.08 12.36 0.39
CA TYR A 287 -1.97 13.19 1.19
C TYR A 287 -1.31 13.77 2.45
N HIS A 288 -0.42 13.03 3.10
CA HIS A 288 0.24 13.47 4.34
C HIS A 288 1.71 13.86 4.15
N GLY A 289 2.30 13.53 3.00
CA GLY A 289 3.71 13.72 2.72
C GLY A 289 4.57 12.50 3.08
N VAL A 290 5.67 12.34 2.33
CA VAL A 290 6.59 11.19 2.38
C VAL A 290 7.29 10.99 3.72
N HIS A 291 7.47 12.06 4.49
CA HIS A 291 8.14 12.06 5.79
C HIS A 291 7.17 12.12 6.97
N SER A 292 5.86 11.96 6.74
CA SER A 292 4.87 11.96 7.82
C SER A 292 4.92 10.65 8.62
N SER A 293 4.65 10.73 9.92
CA SER A 293 4.50 9.54 10.77
C SER A 293 3.40 8.60 10.27
N ILE A 294 2.34 9.15 9.65
CA ILE A 294 1.27 8.37 9.04
C ILE A 294 1.77 7.60 7.81
N ALA A 295 2.64 8.20 6.98
CA ALA A 295 3.31 7.48 5.89
C ALA A 295 4.17 6.33 6.41
N ASP A 296 4.91 6.52 7.49
CA ASP A 296 5.72 5.45 8.10
C ASP A 296 4.85 4.32 8.66
N MET A 297 3.73 4.66 9.31
CA MET A 297 2.73 3.67 9.75
C MET A 297 2.13 2.92 8.56
N ALA A 298 1.80 3.60 7.45
CA ALA A 298 1.26 2.97 6.25
C ALA A 298 2.28 2.03 5.58
N ARG A 299 3.56 2.40 5.53
CA ARG A 299 4.64 1.50 5.06
C ARG A 299 4.79 0.28 5.96
N GLN A 300 4.70 0.45 7.28
CA GLN A 300 4.72 -0.68 8.22
C GLN A 300 3.51 -1.59 8.03
N MET A 301 2.32 -1.01 7.84
CA MET A 301 1.09 -1.76 7.52
C MET A 301 1.26 -2.60 6.25
N LEU A 302 1.87 -2.05 5.20
CA LEU A 302 2.16 -2.81 3.98
C LEU A 302 3.14 -3.97 4.24
N ARG A 303 4.20 -3.76 5.04
CA ARG A 303 5.13 -4.84 5.41
C ARG A 303 4.42 -5.96 6.16
N ASP A 304 3.59 -5.60 7.15
CA ASP A 304 2.80 -6.56 7.92
C ASP A 304 1.82 -7.33 7.02
N CYS A 305 1.16 -6.62 6.09
CA CYS A 305 0.31 -7.24 5.08
C CYS A 305 1.09 -8.23 4.21
N GLN A 306 2.25 -7.83 3.67
CA GLN A 306 3.06 -8.68 2.82
C GLN A 306 3.52 -9.95 3.55
N TYR A 307 3.87 -9.83 4.84
CA TYR A 307 4.16 -10.97 5.69
C TYR A 307 2.97 -11.94 5.77
N ASP A 308 1.76 -11.43 6.05
CA ASP A 308 0.55 -12.24 6.10
C ASP A 308 0.23 -12.92 4.76
N LEU A 309 0.41 -12.21 3.64
CA LEU A 309 0.17 -12.77 2.31
C LEU A 309 1.18 -13.86 1.95
N ILE A 310 2.43 -13.73 2.40
CA ILE A 310 3.44 -14.79 2.25
C ILE A 310 3.06 -16.01 3.09
N GLU A 311 2.62 -15.83 4.34
CA GLU A 311 2.16 -16.95 5.18
C GLU A 311 0.97 -17.69 4.54
N LEU A 312 0.03 -16.96 3.97
CA LEU A 312 -1.12 -17.50 3.24
C LEU A 312 -0.69 -18.30 1.99
N ASP A 313 0.25 -17.76 1.21
CA ASP A 313 0.77 -18.39 0.00
C ASP A 313 1.62 -19.64 0.32
N GLN A 314 2.38 -19.61 1.42
CA GLN A 314 3.17 -20.76 1.89
C GLN A 314 2.29 -21.94 2.31
N CYS A 315 1.26 -21.71 3.11
CA CYS A 315 0.33 -22.77 3.52
C CYS A 315 -1.02 -22.20 4.00
N LYS A 316 -2.04 -22.35 3.15
CA LYS A 316 -3.43 -21.95 3.45
C LYS A 316 -3.98 -22.56 4.74
N ASP A 317 -3.68 -23.82 5.04
CA ASP A 317 -4.23 -24.51 6.21
C ASP A 317 -3.59 -23.96 7.48
N CYS A 318 -2.25 -23.84 7.52
CA CYS A 318 -1.55 -23.19 8.61
C CYS A 318 -2.03 -21.76 8.83
N TYR A 319 -2.21 -20.98 7.76
CA TYR A 319 -2.72 -19.62 7.87
C TYR A 319 -4.13 -19.60 8.46
N ARG A 320 -5.03 -20.45 7.98
CA ARG A 320 -6.43 -20.52 8.43
C ARG A 320 -6.47 -20.82 9.92
N MET A 321 -5.81 -21.91 10.31
CA MET A 321 -5.83 -22.41 11.68
C MET A 321 -5.16 -21.44 12.65
N SER A 322 -4.07 -20.79 12.24
CA SER A 322 -3.35 -19.79 13.05
C SER A 322 -4.18 -18.50 13.26
N ASN A 323 -5.09 -18.17 12.36
CA ASN A 323 -5.95 -17.00 12.46
C ASN A 323 -7.28 -17.30 13.17
N THR A 324 -7.91 -18.44 12.90
CA THR A 324 -9.18 -18.80 13.55
C THR A 324 -8.98 -19.14 15.03
N LYS A 325 -7.90 -19.83 15.41
CA LYS A 325 -7.59 -20.28 16.79
C LYS A 325 -8.77 -20.89 17.57
N SER A 326 -9.78 -21.43 16.89
CA SER A 326 -11.00 -21.95 17.51
C SER A 326 -10.78 -23.21 18.34
N ASP A 327 -9.65 -23.89 18.14
CA ASP A 327 -9.31 -25.15 18.77
C ASP A 327 -7.99 -25.03 19.52
N LYS A 328 -7.96 -25.50 20.78
CA LYS A 328 -6.73 -25.59 21.58
C LYS A 328 -5.62 -26.38 20.86
N TYR A 329 -6.01 -27.35 20.03
CA TYR A 329 -5.11 -28.19 19.25
C TYR A 329 -5.00 -27.75 17.80
N TRP A 330 -5.22 -26.45 17.50
CA TRP A 330 -5.12 -25.92 16.15
C TRP A 330 -3.78 -26.34 15.52
N PHE A 331 -2.64 -26.19 16.18
CA PHE A 331 -1.35 -26.54 15.57
C PHE A 331 -1.16 -28.06 15.37
N CYS A 332 -1.96 -28.91 16.02
CA CYS A 332 -1.92 -30.36 15.80
C CYS A 332 -2.66 -30.80 14.54
N LYS A 333 -3.52 -29.97 13.94
CA LYS A 333 -4.26 -30.40 12.74
C LYS A 333 -3.29 -30.55 11.55
N PRO A 334 -3.42 -31.63 10.78
CA PRO A 334 -2.59 -31.82 9.58
C PRO A 334 -3.00 -30.86 8.47
N CYS A 335 -2.03 -30.51 7.64
CA CYS A 335 -2.23 -29.73 6.42
C CYS A 335 -2.24 -30.69 5.22
N HIS A 336 -2.70 -30.20 4.07
CA HIS A 336 -2.70 -30.97 2.83
C HIS A 336 -1.89 -30.25 1.73
N PRO A 337 -0.71 -30.78 1.33
CA PRO A 337 -0.05 -31.97 1.87
C PRO A 337 0.53 -31.75 3.28
N PRO A 338 0.76 -32.83 4.07
CA PRO A 338 1.36 -32.72 5.39
C PRO A 338 2.75 -32.11 5.37
N HIS A 339 3.05 -31.24 6.33
CA HIS A 339 4.39 -30.69 6.51
C HIS A 339 5.36 -31.75 7.03
N HIS A 340 6.59 -31.75 6.51
CA HIS A 340 7.66 -32.58 7.05
C HIS A 340 7.96 -32.18 8.50
N LEU A 341 8.15 -33.17 9.36
CA LEU A 341 8.47 -32.97 10.77
C LEU A 341 9.96 -33.15 10.99
N VAL A 342 10.56 -32.29 11.80
CA VAL A 342 11.99 -32.30 12.11
C VAL A 342 12.26 -31.90 13.55
N TYR A 343 13.43 -32.27 14.06
CA TYR A 343 14.05 -31.55 15.18
C TYR A 343 14.98 -30.50 14.61
N ALA A 344 14.74 -29.23 14.96
CA ALA A 344 15.56 -28.11 14.52
C ALA A 344 16.24 -27.43 15.72
N LYS A 345 17.45 -26.91 15.50
CA LYS A 345 18.24 -26.22 16.53
C LYS A 345 18.62 -24.82 16.08
N GLN A 346 18.23 -23.81 16.86
CA GLN A 346 18.74 -22.45 16.72
C GLN A 346 19.99 -22.26 17.59
N LYS A 347 20.89 -21.38 17.16
CA LYS A 347 22.11 -21.04 17.94
C LYS A 347 21.71 -20.59 19.35
N GLY A 348 22.30 -21.22 20.36
CA GLY A 348 22.01 -20.94 21.78
C GLY A 348 20.82 -21.70 22.37
N PHE A 349 20.06 -22.46 21.57
CA PHE A 349 18.90 -23.22 22.01
C PHE A 349 19.09 -24.74 21.82
N PRO A 350 18.39 -25.58 22.59
CA PRO A 350 18.37 -27.03 22.37
C PRO A 350 17.60 -27.39 21.09
N TYR A 351 17.70 -28.64 20.65
CA TYR A 351 16.84 -29.17 19.60
C TYR A 351 15.37 -29.15 20.03
N TRP A 352 14.51 -28.69 19.13
CA TRP A 352 13.08 -28.54 19.36
C TRP A 352 12.27 -29.10 18.18
N PRO A 353 11.14 -29.78 18.42
CA PRO A 353 10.31 -30.30 17.34
C PRO A 353 9.65 -29.17 16.53
N ALA A 354 9.60 -29.32 15.21
CA ALA A 354 9.03 -28.32 14.30
C ALA A 354 8.40 -28.92 13.04
N LYS A 355 7.49 -28.16 12.41
CA LYS A 355 7.01 -28.37 11.04
C LYS A 355 7.88 -27.58 10.07
N VAL A 356 8.32 -28.21 8.98
CA VAL A 356 9.00 -27.54 7.87
C VAL A 356 7.96 -26.91 6.96
N ILE A 357 8.02 -25.59 6.83
CA ILE A 357 7.08 -24.83 6.00
C ILE A 357 7.64 -24.63 4.60
N ARG A 358 8.92 -24.26 4.50
CA ARG A 358 9.62 -24.12 3.22
C ARG A 358 11.08 -24.52 3.35
N ILE A 359 11.66 -24.99 2.25
CA ILE A 359 13.10 -25.20 2.10
C ILE A 359 13.57 -24.37 0.92
N GLU A 360 14.57 -23.51 1.12
CA GLU A 360 15.19 -22.71 0.06
C GLU A 360 16.70 -22.65 0.28
N ASN A 361 17.50 -23.00 -0.74
CA ASN A 361 18.97 -22.95 -0.68
C ASN A 361 19.57 -23.60 0.58
N GLU A 362 19.10 -24.80 0.95
CA GLU A 362 19.52 -25.55 2.16
C GLU A 362 19.18 -24.85 3.50
N MET A 363 18.35 -23.80 3.47
CA MET A 363 17.75 -23.17 4.63
C MET A 363 16.31 -23.66 4.81
N TYR A 364 15.97 -24.05 6.03
CA TYR A 364 14.68 -24.59 6.41
C TYR A 364 13.91 -23.53 7.20
N ASP A 365 12.83 -23.01 6.64
CA ASP A 365 11.83 -22.22 7.37
C ASP A 365 10.96 -23.19 8.15
N VAL A 366 11.11 -23.17 9.46
CA VAL A 366 10.42 -24.08 10.37
C VAL A 366 9.54 -23.31 11.34
N ARG A 367 8.43 -23.94 11.73
CA ARG A 367 7.54 -23.47 12.79
C ARG A 367 7.52 -24.47 13.92
N PHE A 368 7.99 -24.05 15.09
CA PHE A 368 8.16 -24.93 16.25
C PHE A 368 6.83 -25.30 16.91
N PHE A 369 6.75 -26.51 17.47
CA PHE A 369 5.70 -26.88 18.40
C PHE A 369 5.91 -26.18 19.76
N GLY A 370 4.86 -26.09 20.58
CA GLY A 370 4.87 -25.45 21.90
C GLY A 370 4.18 -24.09 21.91
N SER A 371 4.07 -23.48 23.10
CA SER A 371 3.12 -22.39 23.37
C SER A 371 3.26 -21.12 22.51
N GLN A 372 4.46 -20.80 22.01
CA GLN A 372 4.71 -19.59 21.25
C GLN A 372 4.70 -19.82 19.73
N HIS A 373 4.71 -21.07 19.27
CA HIS A 373 4.74 -21.47 17.85
C HIS A 373 5.67 -20.62 16.98
N GLN A 374 6.89 -20.38 17.48
CA GLN A 374 7.87 -19.48 16.88
C GLN A 374 8.31 -19.97 15.50
N ARG A 375 8.64 -19.02 14.61
CA ARG A 375 9.22 -19.24 13.28
C ARG A 375 10.73 -19.03 13.34
N ALA A 376 11.49 -19.84 12.61
CA ALA A 376 12.90 -19.60 12.39
C ALA A 376 13.38 -20.17 11.07
N VAL A 377 14.39 -19.53 10.48
CA VAL A 377 15.12 -20.05 9.32
C VAL A 377 16.40 -20.72 9.82
N ILE A 378 16.53 -22.01 9.57
CA ILE A 378 17.58 -22.87 10.16
C ILE A 378 18.37 -23.57 9.05
N GLU A 379 19.69 -23.55 9.13
CA GLU A 379 20.55 -24.29 8.21
C GLU A 379 20.35 -25.80 8.32
N LYS A 380 20.44 -26.52 7.20
CA LYS A 380 20.33 -27.99 7.15
C LYS A 380 21.25 -28.72 8.14
N SER A 381 22.44 -28.20 8.42
CA SER A 381 23.39 -28.73 9.40
C SER A 381 22.79 -28.89 10.81
N HIS A 382 21.80 -28.06 11.14
CA HIS A 382 21.08 -28.01 12.41
C HIS A 382 19.69 -28.65 12.36
N ILE A 383 19.36 -29.35 11.27
CA ILE A 383 18.12 -30.12 11.11
C ILE A 383 18.40 -31.61 11.33
N ARG A 384 17.52 -32.28 12.07
CA ARG A 384 17.55 -33.74 12.25
C ARG A 384 16.18 -34.35 11.91
N PRO A 385 16.12 -35.54 11.30
CA PRO A 385 14.87 -36.23 11.03
C PRO A 385 14.06 -36.43 12.31
N ILE A 386 12.73 -36.36 12.23
CA ILE A 386 11.86 -36.57 13.40
C ILE A 386 11.98 -37.99 14.00
N SER A 387 12.42 -38.96 13.20
CA SER A 387 12.61 -40.36 13.60
C SER A 387 13.89 -40.61 14.41
N VAL A 388 14.77 -39.62 14.54
CA VAL A 388 16.02 -39.78 15.29
C VAL A 388 15.73 -40.08 16.76
N ASN A 389 16.55 -40.93 17.37
CA ASN A 389 16.44 -41.17 18.80
C ASN A 389 16.73 -39.88 19.58
N ILE A 390 15.74 -39.38 20.30
CA ILE A 390 15.79 -38.13 21.08
C ILE A 390 16.96 -38.10 22.05
N HIS A 391 17.37 -39.24 22.61
CA HIS A 391 18.48 -39.33 23.55
C HIS A 391 19.85 -38.99 22.93
N THR A 392 19.95 -39.02 21.60
CA THR A 392 21.16 -38.64 20.86
C THR A 392 21.24 -37.14 20.58
N LEU A 393 20.17 -36.38 20.88
CA LEU A 393 20.09 -34.94 20.63
C LEU A 393 20.45 -34.13 21.87
N GLN A 394 21.04 -32.95 21.64
CA GLN A 394 21.23 -31.94 22.68
C GLN A 394 19.88 -31.28 23.03
N VAL A 395 19.13 -31.93 23.93
CA VAL A 395 17.83 -31.46 24.41
C VAL A 395 17.88 -31.06 25.88
N LYS A 396 17.15 -30.01 26.24
CA LYS A 396 16.89 -29.65 27.63
C LYS A 396 15.42 -29.93 27.92
N ARG A 397 15.12 -30.97 28.70
CA ARG A 397 13.75 -31.43 29.03
C ARG A 397 13.03 -30.50 30.01
N THR A 398 12.81 -29.26 29.58
CA THR A 398 12.00 -28.30 30.32
C THR A 398 10.51 -28.65 30.20
N SER A 399 9.68 -28.09 31.08
CA SER A 399 8.22 -28.25 30.99
C SER A 399 7.66 -27.77 29.64
N ALA A 400 8.21 -26.68 29.10
CA ALA A 400 7.86 -26.19 27.76
C ALA A 400 8.24 -27.18 26.65
N TRP A 401 9.41 -27.82 26.76
CA TRP A 401 9.87 -28.81 25.79
C TRP A 401 9.02 -30.07 25.81
N ASN A 402 8.64 -30.55 27.00
CA ASN A 402 7.74 -31.69 27.15
C ASN A 402 6.37 -31.40 26.52
N LYS A 403 5.79 -30.22 26.78
CA LYS A 403 4.53 -29.79 26.15
C LYS A 403 4.62 -29.73 24.62
N ALA A 404 5.73 -29.25 24.07
CA ALA A 404 5.93 -29.24 22.62
C ALA A 404 6.01 -30.66 22.03
N CYS A 405 6.63 -31.61 22.75
CA CYS A 405 6.67 -33.01 22.34
C CYS A 405 5.31 -33.71 22.46
N GLU A 406 4.52 -33.39 23.49
CA GLU A 406 3.12 -33.83 23.62
C GLU A 406 2.26 -33.33 22.45
N GLU A 407 2.41 -32.05 22.08
CA GLU A 407 1.71 -31.45 20.95
C GLU A 407 2.11 -32.10 19.61
N LEU A 408 3.41 -32.39 19.42
CA LEU A 408 3.92 -33.15 18.27
C LEU A 408 3.32 -34.56 18.23
N LYS A 409 3.31 -35.29 19.36
CA LYS A 409 2.77 -36.65 19.41
C LYS A 409 1.31 -36.67 19.00
N LYS A 410 0.52 -35.71 19.51
CA LYS A 410 -0.88 -35.55 19.14
C LYS A 410 -1.05 -35.22 17.65
N HIS A 411 -0.17 -34.39 17.08
CA HIS A 411 -0.16 -34.13 15.64
C HIS A 411 0.08 -35.41 14.82
N GLN A 412 1.03 -36.26 15.25
CA GLN A 412 1.32 -37.55 14.60
C GLN A 412 0.14 -38.54 14.70
N GLU A 413 -0.56 -38.56 15.84
CA GLU A 413 -1.80 -39.33 16.01
C GLU A 413 -2.88 -38.87 15.02
N MET A 414 -3.10 -37.56 14.88
CA MET A 414 -4.06 -36.99 13.93
C MET A 414 -3.68 -37.24 12.46
N LEU A 415 -2.39 -37.22 12.14
CA LEU A 415 -1.88 -37.59 10.81
C LEU A 415 -2.18 -39.06 10.51
N SER A 416 -2.04 -39.94 11.50
CA SER A 416 -2.25 -41.39 11.34
C SER A 416 -3.73 -41.76 11.24
N SER A 417 -4.63 -40.99 11.87
CA SER A 417 -6.08 -41.22 11.84
C SER A 417 -6.77 -40.78 10.53
N HIS A 418 -6.11 -39.94 9.74
CA HIS A 418 -6.60 -39.47 8.44
C HIS A 418 -5.55 -39.64 7.34
N PRO A 419 -5.26 -40.89 6.91
CA PRO A 419 -4.34 -41.15 5.81
C PRO A 419 -4.98 -40.70 4.50
N SER A 420 -4.76 -39.43 4.10
CA SER A 420 -5.08 -38.95 2.76
C SER A 420 -3.88 -39.23 1.86
N ASP A 421 -4.01 -40.17 0.92
CA ASP A 421 -3.13 -40.52 -0.21
C ASP A 421 -1.64 -40.17 -0.06
N ASN A 422 -0.92 -41.10 0.57
CA ASN A 422 0.53 -41.22 0.47
C ASN A 422 0.91 -41.57 -0.98
N VAL A 423 1.05 -40.56 -1.85
CA VAL A 423 1.86 -40.69 -3.05
C VAL A 423 3.15 -39.92 -2.82
N LEU A 424 4.23 -40.69 -2.76
CA LEU A 424 5.61 -40.24 -2.88
C LEU A 424 5.74 -39.35 -4.13
N ALA A 425 5.57 -38.04 -3.97
CA ALA A 425 5.99 -37.08 -4.97
C ALA A 425 7.51 -36.95 -4.83
N THR A 426 8.21 -37.69 -5.67
CA THR A 426 9.66 -37.71 -5.82
C THR A 426 10.21 -36.30 -5.93
N ASP A 427 11.06 -36.00 -4.96
CA ASP A 427 12.16 -35.05 -4.91
C ASP A 427 12.81 -34.81 -6.30
N SER A 428 12.28 -33.89 -7.12
CA SER A 428 13.03 -33.32 -8.27
C SER A 428 12.39 -32.08 -8.92
N GLU A 429 11.07 -31.88 -8.86
CA GLU A 429 10.42 -30.77 -9.61
C GLU A 429 10.35 -29.42 -8.88
N HIS A 430 10.70 -29.37 -7.58
CA HIS A 430 10.69 -28.11 -6.81
C HIS A 430 11.97 -27.26 -7.00
N ARG A 431 12.95 -27.72 -7.78
CA ARG A 431 14.32 -27.18 -7.76
C ARG A 431 14.66 -26.02 -8.69
N GLN A 432 13.83 -25.59 -9.64
CA GLN A 432 14.35 -24.72 -10.73
C GLN A 432 13.68 -23.34 -10.95
N GLN A 433 12.68 -22.88 -10.19
CA GLN A 433 11.99 -21.65 -10.62
C GLN A 433 11.41 -20.73 -9.53
N HIS A 434 12.10 -20.60 -8.40
CA HIS A 434 11.84 -19.50 -7.46
C HIS A 434 12.97 -18.47 -7.37
N ARG A 435 13.98 -18.60 -8.25
CA ARG A 435 15.24 -17.85 -8.20
C ARG A 435 15.14 -16.37 -8.65
N ASN A 436 13.99 -15.90 -9.15
CA ASN A 436 13.90 -14.56 -9.75
C ASN A 436 12.82 -13.61 -9.19
N ASN A 437 12.07 -13.97 -8.13
CA ASN A 437 10.88 -13.16 -7.74
C ASN A 437 10.89 -12.51 -6.35
N ILE A 438 11.96 -12.63 -5.54
CA ILE A 438 11.96 -12.06 -4.17
C ILE A 438 13.04 -10.99 -3.95
N THR A 439 14.06 -10.89 -4.81
CA THR A 439 15.12 -9.87 -4.68
C THR A 439 14.75 -8.48 -5.23
N ARG A 440 13.49 -8.24 -5.58
CA ARG A 440 13.00 -6.93 -6.08
C ARG A 440 11.99 -6.21 -5.20
N ILE A 441 11.56 -6.82 -4.09
CA ILE A 441 10.58 -6.24 -3.15
C ILE A 441 11.26 -5.44 -2.03
N LEU A 442 12.58 -5.57 -1.86
CA LEU A 442 13.35 -4.78 -0.89
C LEU A 442 13.81 -3.39 -1.40
N ARG A 443 13.42 -2.95 -2.61
CA ARG A 443 13.80 -1.61 -3.10
C ARG A 443 12.85 -0.47 -2.73
N PHE A 444 11.74 -0.76 -2.05
CA PHE A 444 10.83 0.26 -1.52
C PHE A 444 11.29 0.86 -0.17
N LEU A 445 12.44 0.45 0.38
CA LEU A 445 12.86 0.83 1.74
C LEU A 445 14.30 1.32 1.90
N ASP A 446 15.08 1.49 0.83
CA ASP A 446 16.39 2.15 0.92
C ASP A 446 16.32 3.56 0.33
N LEU A 447 15.66 4.47 1.05
CA LEU A 447 16.07 5.88 1.02
C LEU A 447 17.14 6.05 2.10
N PRO A 448 18.30 6.65 1.80
CA PRO A 448 19.30 6.91 2.83
C PRO A 448 18.66 7.78 3.92
N ALA A 449 18.68 7.29 5.16
CA ALA A 449 18.66 8.19 6.30
C ALA A 449 19.87 9.11 6.15
N ASN A 450 19.64 10.43 6.13
CA ASN A 450 20.71 11.40 6.32
C ASN A 450 21.43 11.13 7.64
#